data_AF-A0A257HFF9-F1
#
_entry.id   AF-A0A257HFF9-F1
#
_cell.length_a   1.000
_cell.length_b   1.000
_cell.length_c   1.000
_cell.angle_alpha   90.00
_cell.angle_beta   90.00
_cell.angle_gamma   90.00
#
_symmetry.space_group_name_H-M   'P 1'
#
loop_
_entity.id
_entity.type
_entity.pdbx_description
1 polymer ?
#
loop_
_entity_poly.entity_id
_entity_poly.type
_entity_poly.pdbx_seq_one_letter_code
_entity_poly.pdbx_strand_id
1 'polypeptide(L)'
;MNRRSFLLASTGLIVGVHVSAPAFAADKAGYEKLVKEVIGALVAKNFADIDGLVTKLDAAAKIGVDLCKEVAASDAANKAIIEFAIANFEKIRATPTDKFEDEWHEGAAFKAAGHDNTKLDQTGKAASAIDAIIHPLTSRAALLAYKASKKPELIKTAIDELEEVLGHLKHL
;
A
#
# COMPACT_ATOMS: atom_id res chain seq x y z
N MET A 1 -15.31 37.90 -70.97
CA MET A 1 -15.76 38.51 -69.70
C MET A 1 -15.63 37.49 -68.59
N ASN A 2 -14.86 37.85 -67.57
CA ASN A 2 -14.50 37.06 -66.39
C ASN A 2 -15.71 36.72 -65.50
N ARG A 3 -15.77 35.51 -64.96
CA ARG A 3 -16.27 35.24 -63.59
C ARG A 3 -15.44 34.14 -62.94
N ARG A 4 -14.53 34.55 -62.06
CA ARG A 4 -13.83 33.69 -61.10
C ARG A 4 -14.66 33.68 -59.82
N SER A 5 -15.14 32.50 -59.40
CA SER A 5 -15.74 32.31 -58.08
C SER A 5 -14.65 31.87 -57.10
N PHE A 6 -14.46 32.65 -56.05
CA PHE A 6 -13.58 32.35 -54.92
C PHE A 6 -14.25 31.33 -54.00
N LEU A 7 -13.58 30.20 -53.74
CA LEU A 7 -13.90 29.31 -52.63
C LEU A 7 -13.18 29.84 -51.38
N LEU A 8 -13.92 30.27 -50.36
CA LEU A 8 -13.38 30.46 -49.02
C LEU A 8 -13.29 29.09 -48.34
N ALA A 9 -12.07 28.60 -48.11
CA ALA A 9 -11.80 27.50 -47.20
C ALA A 9 -11.62 28.07 -45.79
N SER A 10 -12.63 27.90 -44.94
CA SER A 10 -12.55 28.22 -43.52
C SER A 10 -11.86 27.08 -42.78
N THR A 11 -10.55 27.22 -42.54
CA THR A 11 -9.79 26.27 -41.72
C THR A 11 -10.08 26.53 -40.25
N GLY A 12 -11.00 25.74 -39.67
CA GLY A 12 -11.23 25.72 -38.22
C GLY A 12 -10.04 25.07 -37.51
N LEU A 13 -9.32 25.85 -36.70
CA LEU A 13 -8.29 25.36 -35.79
C LEU A 13 -8.99 24.83 -34.52
N ILE A 14 -9.17 23.51 -34.43
CA ILE A 14 -9.59 22.86 -33.18
C ILE A 14 -8.34 22.74 -32.30
N VAL A 15 -8.18 23.64 -31.33
CA VAL A 15 -7.20 23.50 -30.26
C VAL A 15 -7.71 22.41 -29.30
N GLY A 16 -7.22 21.18 -29.49
CA GLY A 16 -7.48 20.07 -28.57
C GLY A 16 -6.77 20.29 -27.25
N VAL A 17 -7.49 20.78 -26.24
CA VAL A 17 -7.04 20.78 -24.85
C VAL A 17 -6.93 19.33 -24.39
N HIS A 18 -5.70 18.80 -24.32
CA HIS A 18 -5.44 17.54 -23.65
C HIS A 18 -5.60 17.77 -22.15
N VAL A 19 -6.72 17.31 -21.61
CA VAL A 19 -6.91 17.21 -20.17
C VAL A 19 -6.07 16.01 -19.73
N SER A 20 -4.84 16.26 -19.29
CA SER A 20 -4.05 15.26 -18.56
C SER A 20 -4.84 14.88 -17.32
N ALA A 21 -5.44 13.69 -17.32
CA ALA A 21 -6.05 13.14 -16.12
C ALA A 21 -4.97 13.14 -15.01
N PRO A 22 -5.32 13.56 -13.78
CA PRO A 22 -4.36 13.56 -12.69
C PRO A 22 -3.82 12.13 -12.51
N ALA A 23 -2.52 12.03 -12.25
CA ALA A 23 -1.89 10.81 -11.78
C ALA A 23 -2.78 10.24 -10.66
N PHE A 24 -3.23 8.99 -10.82
CA PHE A 24 -4.18 8.33 -9.92
C PHE A 24 -3.72 8.51 -8.46
N ALA A 25 -4.47 9.28 -7.67
CA ALA A 25 -4.26 9.36 -6.24
C ALA A 25 -4.56 7.98 -5.64
N ALA A 26 -3.71 7.52 -4.72
CA ALA A 26 -3.87 6.20 -4.13
C ALA A 26 -5.21 6.08 -3.36
N ASP A 27 -5.84 4.91 -3.42
CA ASP A 27 -7.17 4.65 -2.82
C ASP A 27 -7.10 4.45 -1.29
N LYS A 28 -6.71 5.51 -0.58
CA LYS A 28 -6.59 5.53 0.88
C LYS A 28 -7.90 5.10 1.58
N ALA A 29 -9.05 5.51 1.04
CA ALA A 29 -10.35 5.15 1.60
C ALA A 29 -10.66 3.66 1.41
N GLY A 30 -10.34 3.10 0.24
CA GLY A 30 -10.43 1.66 -0.02
C GLY A 30 -9.51 0.85 0.88
N TYR A 31 -8.28 1.32 1.11
CA TYR A 31 -7.34 0.73 2.06
C TYR A 31 -7.95 0.65 3.47
N GLU A 32 -8.40 1.79 4.00
CA GLU A 32 -8.98 1.90 5.34
C GLU A 32 -10.19 0.97 5.51
N LYS A 33 -11.06 0.93 4.49
CA LYS A 33 -12.23 0.06 4.48
C LYS A 33 -11.83 -1.41 4.57
N LEU A 34 -10.89 -1.87 3.74
CA LEU A 34 -10.43 -3.27 3.75
C LEU A 34 -9.86 -3.66 5.11
N VAL A 35 -9.00 -2.82 5.70
CA VAL A 35 -8.39 -3.06 7.01
C VAL A 35 -9.47 -3.15 8.09
N LYS A 36 -10.42 -2.20 8.13
CA LYS A 36 -11.53 -2.21 9.11
C LYS A 36 -12.46 -3.41 8.96
N GLU A 37 -12.74 -3.86 7.73
CA GLU A 37 -13.53 -5.06 7.49
C GLU A 37 -12.84 -6.31 8.05
N VAL A 38 -11.52 -6.42 7.89
CA VAL A 38 -10.74 -7.54 8.45
C VAL A 38 -10.75 -7.49 9.98
N ILE A 39 -10.44 -6.34 10.59
CA ILE A 39 -10.50 -6.18 12.07
C ILE A 39 -11.89 -6.57 12.59
N GLY A 40 -12.95 -6.03 11.97
CA GLY A 40 -14.33 -6.30 12.39
C GLY A 40 -14.68 -7.78 12.36
N ALA A 41 -14.25 -8.51 11.32
CA ALA A 41 -14.45 -9.96 11.24
C ALA A 41 -13.67 -10.72 12.33
N LEU A 42 -12.42 -10.34 12.60
CA LEU A 42 -11.58 -10.98 13.61
C LEU A 42 -12.10 -10.74 15.03
N VAL A 43 -12.50 -9.51 15.36
CA VAL A 43 -13.08 -9.13 16.66
C VAL A 43 -14.42 -9.83 16.89
N ALA A 44 -15.26 -9.95 15.85
CA ALA A 44 -16.50 -10.71 15.91
C ALA A 44 -16.29 -12.24 15.98
N LYS A 45 -15.03 -12.70 15.97
CA LYS A 45 -14.64 -14.12 15.93
C LYS A 45 -15.22 -14.88 14.74
N ASN A 46 -15.46 -14.18 13.63
CA ASN A 46 -15.94 -14.78 12.40
C ASN A 46 -14.77 -15.35 11.58
N PHE A 47 -14.30 -16.53 11.98
CA PHE A 47 -13.16 -17.22 11.36
C PHE A 47 -13.55 -18.22 10.27
N ALA A 48 -14.81 -18.21 9.83
CA ALA A 48 -15.29 -19.17 8.82
C ALA A 48 -14.62 -18.96 7.44
N ASP A 49 -14.20 -17.73 7.14
CA ASP A 49 -13.60 -17.35 5.85
C ASP A 49 -12.24 -16.66 6.03
N ILE A 50 -11.26 -17.36 6.63
CA ILE A 50 -9.89 -16.83 6.77
C ILE A 50 -9.26 -16.52 5.41
N ASP A 51 -9.55 -17.31 4.36
CA ASP A 51 -8.98 -17.10 3.02
C ASP A 51 -9.49 -15.81 2.37
N GLY A 52 -10.77 -15.47 2.58
CA GLY A 52 -11.33 -14.18 2.19
C GLY A 52 -10.72 -13.00 2.94
N LEU A 53 -10.37 -13.16 4.22
CA LEU A 53 -9.65 -12.12 4.98
C LEU A 53 -8.21 -11.94 4.47
N VAL A 54 -7.49 -13.04 4.22
CA VAL A 54 -6.16 -13.02 3.59
C VAL A 54 -6.18 -12.30 2.24
N THR A 55 -7.22 -12.55 1.42
CA THR A 55 -7.38 -11.88 0.13
C THR A 55 -7.58 -10.37 0.27
N LYS A 56 -8.34 -9.93 1.28
CA LYS A 56 -8.50 -8.49 1.58
C LYS A 56 -7.18 -7.84 2.01
N LEU A 57 -6.37 -8.53 2.81
CA LEU A 57 -5.04 -8.05 3.22
C LEU A 57 -4.08 -7.96 2.04
N ASP A 58 -4.10 -8.95 1.13
CA ASP A 58 -3.34 -8.91 -0.13
C ASP A 58 -3.77 -7.75 -1.04
N ALA A 59 -5.03 -7.33 -0.97
CA ALA A 59 -5.55 -6.16 -1.70
C ALA A 59 -5.15 -4.84 -1.01
N ALA A 60 -5.26 -4.77 0.32
CA ALA A 60 -4.83 -3.61 1.09
C ALA A 60 -3.33 -3.33 0.89
N ALA A 61 -2.48 -4.35 0.98
CA ALA A 61 -1.04 -4.20 0.76
C ALA A 61 -0.68 -3.71 -0.66
N LYS A 62 -1.48 -4.08 -1.69
CA LYS A 62 -1.31 -3.54 -3.04
C LYS A 62 -1.66 -2.06 -3.13
N ILE A 63 -2.71 -1.61 -2.42
CA ILE A 63 -2.98 -0.18 -2.29
C ILE A 63 -1.85 0.51 -1.51
N GLY A 64 -1.28 -0.16 -0.49
CA GLY A 64 -0.07 0.28 0.21
C GLY A 64 1.12 0.52 -0.73
N VAL A 65 1.33 -0.34 -1.73
CA VAL A 65 2.34 -0.12 -2.78
C VAL A 65 2.06 1.15 -3.57
N ASP A 66 0.79 1.45 -3.90
CA ASP A 66 0.44 2.68 -4.61
C ASP A 66 0.60 3.93 -3.73
N LEU A 67 0.29 3.84 -2.43
CA LEU A 67 0.59 4.89 -1.45
C LEU A 67 2.10 5.15 -1.36
N CYS A 68 2.92 4.09 -1.32
CA CYS A 68 4.38 4.20 -1.38
C CYS A 68 4.84 4.92 -2.65
N LYS A 69 4.29 4.61 -3.83
CA LYS A 69 4.66 5.30 -5.08
C LYS A 69 4.33 6.79 -5.03
N GLU A 70 3.19 7.16 -4.46
CA GLU A 70 2.78 8.56 -4.31
C GLU A 70 3.73 9.32 -3.38
N VAL A 71 4.08 8.75 -2.23
CA VAL A 71 5.04 9.36 -1.30
C VAL A 71 6.44 9.43 -1.91
N ALA A 72 6.92 8.35 -2.55
CA ALA A 72 8.23 8.33 -3.23
C ALA A 72 8.34 9.37 -4.35
N ALA A 73 7.24 9.74 -5.00
CA ALA A 73 7.21 10.79 -6.02
C ALA A 73 7.42 12.20 -5.45
N SER A 74 7.15 12.42 -4.16
CA SER A 74 7.22 13.74 -3.52
C SER A 74 8.26 13.85 -2.39
N ASP A 75 8.76 12.73 -1.87
CA ASP A 75 9.78 12.68 -0.82
C ASP A 75 11.12 12.17 -1.37
N ALA A 76 11.91 13.07 -1.96
CA ALA A 76 13.22 12.73 -2.52
C ALA A 76 14.23 12.22 -1.48
N ALA A 77 14.08 12.61 -0.22
CA ALA A 77 15.01 12.21 0.84
C ALA A 77 14.84 10.74 1.23
N ASN A 78 13.58 10.27 1.27
CA ASN A 78 13.26 8.88 1.64
C ASN A 78 12.91 7.99 0.43
N LYS A 79 12.94 8.52 -0.79
CA LYS A 79 12.57 7.81 -2.01
C LYS A 79 13.21 6.43 -2.13
N ALA A 80 14.53 6.32 -1.89
CA ALA A 80 15.26 5.07 -2.07
C ALA A 80 14.78 3.95 -1.12
N ILE A 81 14.50 4.27 0.14
CA ILE A 81 14.01 3.27 1.11
C ILE A 81 12.56 2.87 0.83
N ILE A 82 11.72 3.81 0.36
CA ILE A 82 10.35 3.51 -0.06
C ILE A 82 10.34 2.62 -1.32
N GLU A 83 11.16 2.96 -2.33
CA GLU A 83 11.32 2.15 -3.55
C GLU A 83 11.85 0.76 -3.24
N PHE A 84 12.72 0.61 -2.23
CA PHE A 84 13.16 -0.70 -1.75
C PHE A 84 11.99 -1.54 -1.21
N ALA A 85 11.09 -0.97 -0.40
CA ALA A 85 9.90 -1.67 0.09
C ALA A 85 8.98 -2.09 -1.07
N ILE A 86 8.74 -1.20 -2.04
CA ILE A 86 7.96 -1.50 -3.25
C ILE A 86 8.59 -2.66 -4.03
N ALA A 87 9.90 -2.59 -4.30
CA ALA A 87 10.61 -3.59 -5.09
C ALA A 87 10.65 -4.97 -4.42
N ASN A 88 10.54 -5.00 -3.09
CA ASN A 88 10.54 -6.23 -2.30
C ASN A 88 9.14 -6.70 -1.89
N PHE A 89 8.06 -6.11 -2.42
CA PHE A 89 6.68 -6.46 -2.04
C PHE A 89 6.43 -7.98 -1.99
N GLU A 90 6.81 -8.73 -3.03
CA GLU A 90 6.59 -10.19 -3.05
C GLU A 90 7.48 -10.94 -2.05
N LYS A 91 8.68 -10.41 -1.72
CA LYS A 91 9.55 -10.97 -0.68
C LYS A 91 8.93 -10.73 0.70
N ILE A 92 8.42 -9.53 0.96
CA ILE A 92 7.68 -9.20 2.20
C ILE A 92 6.48 -10.15 2.31
N ARG A 93 5.67 -10.26 1.27
CA ARG A 93 4.47 -11.11 1.23
C ARG A 93 4.75 -12.60 1.45
N ALA A 94 5.91 -13.08 1.03
CA ALA A 94 6.35 -14.46 1.22
C ALA A 94 7.00 -14.72 2.59
N THR A 95 7.20 -13.69 3.42
CA THR A 95 7.87 -13.82 4.72
C THR A 95 6.96 -14.60 5.69
N PRO A 96 7.49 -15.57 6.45
CA PRO A 96 6.72 -16.26 7.47
C PRO A 96 6.56 -15.39 8.72
N THR A 97 5.49 -15.62 9.51
CA THR A 97 5.13 -14.78 10.67
C THR A 97 6.27 -14.62 11.69
N ASP A 98 7.04 -15.68 11.94
CA ASP A 98 8.14 -15.69 12.92
C ASP A 98 9.40 -14.94 12.46
N LYS A 99 9.40 -14.41 11.23
CA LYS A 99 10.50 -13.62 10.66
C LYS A 99 10.11 -12.19 10.33
N PHE A 100 8.82 -11.84 10.40
CA PHE A 100 8.36 -10.51 10.03
C PHE A 100 8.95 -9.41 10.91
N GLU A 101 9.00 -9.66 12.23
CA GLU A 101 9.56 -8.74 13.21
C GLU A 101 11.00 -8.36 12.84
N ASP A 102 11.91 -9.35 12.85
CA ASP A 102 13.34 -9.12 12.59
C ASP A 102 13.60 -8.56 11.17
N GLU A 103 12.98 -9.14 10.14
CA GLU A 103 13.29 -8.80 8.73
C GLU A 103 12.77 -7.42 8.33
N TRP A 104 11.54 -7.08 8.71
CA TRP A 104 10.82 -5.93 8.16
C TRP A 104 10.52 -4.86 9.19
N HIS A 105 10.02 -5.20 10.38
CA HIS A 105 9.71 -4.22 11.43
C HIS A 105 10.99 -3.66 12.07
N GLU A 106 11.89 -4.51 12.55
CA GLU A 106 13.22 -4.13 13.06
C GLU A 106 14.21 -3.77 11.94
N GLY A 107 13.87 -4.15 10.70
CA GLY A 107 14.52 -3.66 9.50
C GLY A 107 15.84 -4.33 9.12
N ALA A 108 16.06 -5.60 9.47
CA ALA A 108 17.24 -6.34 9.03
C ALA A 108 17.37 -6.36 7.49
N ALA A 109 16.26 -6.48 6.75
CA ALA A 109 16.26 -6.45 5.28
C ALA A 109 16.65 -5.07 4.73
N PHE A 110 16.18 -3.99 5.35
CA PHE A 110 16.56 -2.62 4.98
C PHE A 110 18.05 -2.38 5.21
N LYS A 111 18.54 -2.77 6.40
CA LYS A 111 19.95 -2.63 6.78
C LYS A 111 20.87 -3.41 5.84
N ALA A 112 20.50 -4.63 5.47
CA ALA A 112 21.25 -5.45 4.52
C ALA A 112 21.35 -4.81 3.13
N ALA A 113 20.38 -3.96 2.76
CA ALA A 113 20.38 -3.18 1.52
C ALA A 113 21.02 -1.80 1.65
N GLY A 114 21.57 -1.45 2.82
CA GLY A 114 22.19 -0.14 3.07
C GLY A 114 21.19 0.96 3.40
N HIS A 115 19.94 0.63 3.71
CA HIS A 115 18.94 1.56 4.23
C HIS A 115 18.82 1.45 5.74
N ASP A 116 18.44 2.54 6.40
CA ASP A 116 18.25 2.59 7.85
C ASP A 116 16.85 3.10 8.15
N ASN A 117 15.87 2.19 8.24
CA ASN A 117 14.47 2.52 8.51
C ASN A 117 14.28 3.08 9.94
N THR A 118 15.20 2.78 10.87
CA THR A 118 15.15 3.30 12.25
C THR A 118 15.37 4.82 12.32
N LYS A 119 15.92 5.42 11.26
CA LYS A 119 16.09 6.88 11.14
C LYS A 119 14.87 7.57 10.55
N LEU A 120 13.89 6.83 10.06
CA LEU A 120 12.63 7.44 9.62
C LEU A 120 11.89 7.99 10.83
N ASP A 121 11.26 9.15 10.65
CA ASP A 121 10.22 9.58 11.56
C ASP A 121 9.08 8.55 11.47
N GLN A 122 8.89 7.77 12.53
CA GLN A 122 7.90 6.69 12.59
C GLN A 122 6.45 7.22 12.49
N THR A 123 6.25 8.52 12.73
CA THR A 123 4.98 9.22 12.50
C THR A 123 4.98 10.04 11.20
N GLY A 124 6.04 9.94 10.42
CA GLY A 124 6.23 10.62 9.16
C GLY A 124 5.59 9.87 7.99
N LYS A 125 5.47 10.57 6.85
CA LYS A 125 4.89 10.03 5.61
C LYS A 125 5.61 8.80 5.08
N ALA A 126 6.94 8.80 5.11
CA ALA A 126 7.74 7.71 4.55
C ALA A 126 7.57 6.40 5.33
N ALA A 127 7.68 6.44 6.67
CA ALA A 127 7.43 5.27 7.52
C ALA A 127 6.00 4.78 7.33
N SER A 128 5.02 5.69 7.47
CA SER A 128 3.60 5.35 7.33
C SER A 128 3.25 4.72 5.98
N ALA A 129 3.93 5.10 4.89
CA ALA A 129 3.72 4.52 3.57
C ALA A 129 4.27 3.10 3.48
N ILE A 130 5.47 2.87 4.00
CA ILE A 130 6.10 1.54 4.07
C ILE A 130 5.25 0.61 4.94
N ASP A 131 4.76 1.11 6.07
CA ASP A 131 3.92 0.39 7.04
C ASP A 131 2.56 0.01 6.44
N ALA A 132 2.06 0.78 5.47
CA ALA A 132 0.88 0.41 4.68
C ALA A 132 1.08 -0.85 3.82
N ILE A 133 2.32 -1.30 3.62
CA ILE A 133 2.65 -2.60 3.03
C ILE A 133 2.90 -3.64 4.14
N ILE A 134 3.74 -3.31 5.12
CA ILE A 134 4.27 -4.28 6.09
C ILE A 134 3.15 -4.83 6.98
N HIS A 135 2.40 -3.99 7.68
CA HIS A 135 1.41 -4.48 8.67
C HIS A 135 0.32 -5.38 8.05
N PRO A 136 -0.33 -5.04 6.91
CA PRO A 136 -1.28 -5.96 6.30
C PRO A 136 -0.68 -7.32 5.94
N LEU A 137 0.60 -7.35 5.55
CA LEU A 137 1.31 -8.58 5.22
C LEU A 137 1.74 -9.36 6.47
N THR A 138 2.08 -8.68 7.57
CA THR A 138 2.28 -9.31 8.88
C THR A 138 1.00 -9.98 9.35
N SER A 139 -0.13 -9.27 9.32
CA SER A 139 -1.45 -9.82 9.64
C SER A 139 -1.83 -10.98 8.73
N ARG A 140 -1.52 -10.88 7.43
CA ARG A 140 -1.76 -11.96 6.47
C ARG A 140 -1.00 -13.22 6.88
N ALA A 141 0.30 -13.09 7.18
CA ALA A 141 1.10 -14.21 7.62
C ALA A 141 0.54 -14.82 8.91
N ALA A 142 0.17 -13.99 9.89
CA ALA A 142 -0.43 -14.43 11.15
C ALA A 142 -1.75 -15.21 10.93
N LEU A 143 -2.61 -14.77 10.02
CA LEU A 143 -3.85 -15.50 9.67
C LEU A 143 -3.57 -16.84 8.98
N LEU A 144 -2.56 -16.92 8.11
CA LEU A 144 -2.13 -18.19 7.51
C LEU A 144 -1.57 -19.15 8.57
N ALA A 145 -0.75 -18.65 9.49
CA ALA A 145 -0.23 -19.43 10.62
C ALA A 145 -1.36 -19.87 11.58
N TYR A 146 -2.37 -19.02 11.81
CA TYR A 146 -3.55 -19.36 12.59
C TYR A 146 -4.33 -20.50 11.93
N LYS A 147 -4.51 -20.45 10.61
CA LYS A 147 -5.23 -21.48 9.86
C LYS A 147 -4.65 -22.87 10.11
N ALA A 148 -3.32 -22.98 10.22
CA ALA A 148 -2.59 -24.22 10.51
C ALA A 148 -2.58 -24.60 12.00
N SER A 149 -2.35 -23.66 12.90
CA SER A 149 -2.06 -23.94 14.32
C SER A 149 -3.22 -23.72 15.29
N LYS A 150 -4.25 -22.96 14.88
CA LYS A 150 -5.40 -22.52 15.68
C LYS A 150 -5.04 -21.74 16.97
N LYS A 151 -3.83 -21.18 17.01
CA LYS A 151 -3.28 -20.41 18.12
C LYS A 151 -3.91 -19.01 18.23
N PRO A 152 -4.68 -18.70 19.29
CA PRO A 152 -5.44 -17.44 19.38
C PRO A 152 -4.56 -16.19 19.40
N GLU A 153 -3.31 -16.29 19.87
CA GLU A 153 -2.35 -15.19 19.87
C GLU A 153 -2.09 -14.64 18.46
N LEU A 154 -2.19 -15.47 17.41
CA LEU A 154 -2.01 -15.03 16.02
C LEU A 154 -3.15 -14.16 15.51
N ILE A 155 -4.37 -14.36 16.04
CA ILE A 155 -5.49 -13.46 15.76
C ILE A 155 -5.24 -12.10 16.42
N LYS A 156 -4.70 -12.11 17.65
CA LYS A 156 -4.34 -10.88 18.35
C LYS A 156 -3.28 -10.11 17.58
N THR A 157 -2.18 -10.77 17.18
CA THR A 157 -1.14 -10.17 16.32
C THR A 157 -1.75 -9.57 15.06
N ALA A 158 -2.62 -10.32 14.36
CA ALA A 158 -3.25 -9.79 13.15
C ALA A 158 -4.09 -8.53 13.40
N ILE A 159 -4.78 -8.43 14.54
CA ILE A 159 -5.57 -7.24 14.92
C ILE A 159 -4.64 -6.08 15.29
N ASP A 160 -3.66 -6.30 16.16
CA ASP A 160 -2.77 -5.25 16.67
C ASP A 160 -2.06 -4.52 15.51
N GLU A 161 -1.50 -5.28 14.57
CA GLU A 161 -0.83 -4.77 13.36
C GLU A 161 -1.78 -3.94 12.48
N LEU A 162 -3.04 -4.37 12.35
CA LEU A 162 -4.04 -3.64 11.55
C LEU A 162 -4.51 -2.36 12.25
N GLU A 163 -4.58 -2.36 13.58
CA GLU A 163 -4.90 -1.16 14.35
C GLU A 163 -3.76 -0.14 14.28
N GLU A 164 -2.52 -0.61 14.35
CA GLU A 164 -1.31 0.21 14.20
C GLU A 164 -1.28 0.90 12.84
N VAL A 165 -1.50 0.17 11.74
CA VAL A 165 -1.47 0.78 10.40
C VAL A 165 -2.61 1.77 10.16
N LEU A 166 -3.76 1.60 10.81
CA LEU A 166 -4.82 2.63 10.81
C LEU A 166 -4.38 3.91 11.54
N GLY A 167 -3.51 3.79 12.54
CA GLY A 167 -2.81 4.90 13.16
C GLY A 167 -1.92 5.63 12.15
N HIS A 168 -1.04 4.88 11.47
CA HIS A 168 -0.10 5.40 10.48
C HIS A 168 -0.79 6.06 9.28
N LEU A 169 -1.93 5.52 8.85
CA LEU A 169 -2.70 6.04 7.73
C LEU A 169 -3.07 7.52 7.88
N LYS A 170 -3.15 8.06 9.11
CA LYS A 170 -3.43 9.48 9.37
C LYS A 170 -2.35 10.43 8.86
N HIS A 171 -1.14 9.92 8.64
CA HIS A 171 0.00 10.71 8.20
C HIS A 171 0.16 10.74 6.68
N LEU A 172 -0.57 9.89 5.94
CA LEU A 172 -0.55 9.81 4.48
C LEU A 172 -1.48 10.82 3.80
#